data_AF-A0A4R0XTT0-F1
#
_entry.id   AF-A0A4R0XTT0-F1
#
_cell.length_a   1.000
_cell.length_b   1.000
_cell.length_c   1.000
_cell.angle_alpha   90.00
_cell.angle_beta   90.00
_cell.angle_gamma   90.00
#
_symmetry.space_group_name_H-M   'P 1'
#
loop_
_entity.id
_entity.type
_entity.pdbx_description
1 polymer ?
#
loop_
_entity_poly.entity_id
_entity_poly.type
_entity_poly.pdbx_seq_one_letter_code
_entity_poly.pdbx_strand_id
1 'polypeptide(L)'
;MNFFKENEEHILLYSKISYFDKTAYLHLLFLKGELTFKSTDLISVSYEQIYLLKENKNMAIQIDPSSEKEIHNLQLLFKEAVNYESTC
;
A
#
# COMPACT_ATOMS: atom_id res chain seq x y z
N MET A 1 1.53 -17.18 -5.67
CA MET A 1 0.63 -17.19 -4.49
C MET A 1 -0.35 -16.04 -4.68
N ASN A 2 -1.65 -16.31 -4.82
CA ASN A 2 -2.68 -15.27 -5.02
C ASN A 2 -2.94 -14.58 -3.67
N PHE A 3 -2.41 -13.36 -3.51
CA PHE A 3 -2.29 -12.73 -2.19
C PHE A 3 -3.55 -12.02 -1.69
N PHE A 4 -4.52 -11.72 -2.55
CA PHE A 4 -5.80 -11.11 -2.16
C PHE A 4 -6.90 -11.68 -3.06
N LYS A 5 -7.97 -12.20 -2.47
CA LYS A 5 -9.18 -12.51 -3.24
C LYS A 5 -9.90 -11.19 -3.48
N GLU A 6 -10.31 -10.95 -4.72
CA GLU A 6 -11.16 -9.80 -5.02
C GLU A 6 -12.43 -9.88 -4.16
N ASN A 7 -12.78 -8.78 -3.50
CA ASN A 7 -13.93 -8.61 -2.60
C ASN A 7 -13.82 -9.26 -1.21
N GLU A 8 -12.62 -9.61 -0.75
CA GLU A 8 -12.38 -9.94 0.66
C GLU A 8 -11.89 -8.69 1.41
N GLU A 9 -12.44 -8.42 2.60
CA GLU A 9 -11.93 -7.37 3.47
C GLU A 9 -10.62 -7.83 4.12
N HIS A 10 -9.63 -6.96 4.09
CA HIS A 10 -8.31 -7.21 4.64
C HIS A 10 -8.01 -6.27 5.80
N ILE A 11 -7.60 -6.84 6.94
CA ILE A 11 -7.14 -6.06 8.09
C ILE A 11 -5.67 -5.73 7.88
N LEU A 12 -5.35 -4.44 7.74
CA LEU A 12 -3.99 -3.93 7.62
C LEU A 12 -3.43 -3.71 9.04
N LEU A 13 -2.38 -4.45 9.38
CA LEU A 13 -1.77 -4.44 10.71
C LEU A 13 -0.64 -3.42 10.82
N TYR A 14 0.13 -3.24 9.74
CA TYR A 14 1.33 -2.41 9.75
C TYR A 14 1.77 -2.02 8.34
N SER A 15 2.31 -0.81 8.22
CA SER A 15 2.91 -0.26 7.00
C SER A 15 4.29 0.33 7.30
N LYS A 16 5.24 0.10 6.40
CA LYS A 16 6.56 0.75 6.43
C LYS A 16 7.01 1.13 5.04
N ILE A 17 7.92 2.08 4.99
CA ILE A 17 8.65 2.48 3.79
C ILE A 17 10.11 2.03 3.88
N SER A 18 10.69 1.63 2.76
CA SER A 18 12.13 1.49 2.60
C SER A 18 12.58 2.16 1.31
N TYR A 19 13.86 2.49 1.26
CA TYR A 19 14.45 3.24 0.16
C TYR A 19 15.55 2.44 -0.48
N PHE A 20 15.54 2.36 -1.80
CA PHE A 20 16.63 1.80 -2.57
C PHE A 20 16.84 2.63 -3.83
N ASP A 21 18.01 3.27 -3.91
CA ASP A 21 18.41 4.14 -5.00
C ASP A 21 17.48 5.36 -5.13
N LYS A 22 16.75 5.51 -6.25
CA LYS A 22 15.75 6.58 -6.46
C LYS A 22 14.32 6.08 -6.29
N THR A 23 14.14 4.91 -5.68
CA THR A 23 12.84 4.24 -5.60
C THR A 23 12.47 3.99 -4.14
N ALA A 24 11.25 4.37 -3.78
CA ALA A 24 10.65 4.02 -2.51
C ALA A 24 9.83 2.72 -2.65
N TYR A 25 9.89 1.89 -1.62
CA TYR A 25 9.16 0.64 -1.53
C TYR A 25 8.26 0.68 -0.31
N LEU A 26 6.97 0.43 -0.52
CA LEU A 26 5.99 0.30 0.54
C LEU A 26 5.82 -1.17 0.88
N HIS A 27 5.87 -1.48 2.17
CA HIS A 27 5.62 -2.81 2.69
C HIS A 27 4.40 -2.77 3.60
N LEU A 28 3.42 -3.60 3.29
CA LEU A 28 2.16 -3.73 4.01
C LEU A 28 2.08 -5.13 4.60
N LEU A 29 1.78 -5.19 5.90
CA LEU A 29 1.47 -6.43 6.60
C LEU A 29 -0.03 -6.47 6.88
N PHE A 30 -0.70 -7.47 6.33
CA PHE A 30 -2.10 -7.79 6.59
C PHE A 30 -2.20 -9.00 7.51
N LEU A 31 -3.37 -9.20 8.14
CA LEU A 31 -3.62 -10.37 8.97
C LEU A 31 -3.43 -11.71 8.24
N LYS A 32 -3.68 -11.74 6.92
CA LYS A 32 -3.62 -12.96 6.09
C LYS A 32 -2.45 -12.98 5.10
N GLY A 33 -1.50 -12.04 5.18
CA GLY A 33 -0.38 -12.00 4.25
C GLY A 33 0.36 -10.66 4.26
N GLU A 34 1.36 -10.53 3.39
CA GLU A 34 2.14 -9.32 3.23
C GLU A 34 2.23 -8.92 1.75
N LEU A 35 2.46 -7.64 1.51
CA LEU A 35 2.61 -7.10 0.18
C LEU A 35 3.72 -6.05 0.17
N THR A 36 4.66 -6.19 -0.76
CA THR A 36 5.69 -5.18 -1.02
C THR A 36 5.60 -4.75 -2.48
N PHE A 37 5.63 -3.45 -2.73
CA PHE A 37 5.54 -2.86 -4.05
C PHE A 37 6.26 -1.51 -4.10
N LYS A 38 6.56 -1.02 -5.30
CA LYS A 38 7.12 0.32 -5.47
C LYS A 38 6.05 1.35 -5.17
N SER A 39 6.40 2.47 -4.55
CA SER A 39 5.43 3.56 -4.35
C SER A 39 4.84 4.08 -5.65
N THR A 40 5.56 4.00 -6.76
CA THR A 40 5.04 4.34 -8.10
C THR A 40 3.89 3.45 -8.57
N ASP A 41 3.77 2.24 -8.01
CA ASP A 41 2.67 1.32 -8.27
C ASP A 41 1.44 1.66 -7.41
N LEU A 42 1.57 2.54 -6.40
CA LEU A 42 0.46 3.04 -5.60
C LEU A 42 -0.25 4.17 -6.32
N ILE A 43 -1.54 3.98 -6.60
CA ILE A 43 -2.37 4.99 -7.26
C ILE A 43 -2.99 5.92 -6.23
N SER A 44 -3.64 5.35 -5.21
CA SER A 44 -4.28 6.11 -4.13
C SER A 44 -4.60 5.22 -2.92
N VAL A 45 -4.82 5.87 -1.78
CA VAL A 45 -5.19 5.22 -0.51
C VAL A 45 -6.38 5.98 0.08
N SER A 46 -7.56 5.35 0.09
CA SER A 46 -8.74 5.83 0.82
C SER A 46 -8.88 5.11 2.16
N TYR A 47 -9.85 5.50 2.98
CA TYR A 47 -10.10 4.85 4.27
C TYR A 47 -10.49 3.37 4.16
N GLU A 48 -11.11 2.99 3.04
CA GLU A 48 -11.68 1.66 2.84
C GLU A 48 -10.91 0.85 1.78
N GLN A 49 -10.04 1.50 0.98
CA GLN A 49 -9.43 0.86 -0.18
C GLN A 49 -8.02 1.35 -0.46
N ILE A 50 -7.16 0.40 -0.86
CA ILE A 50 -5.84 0.67 -1.42
C ILE A 50 -5.88 0.36 -2.91
N TYR A 51 -5.56 1.35 -3.74
CA TYR A 51 -5.56 1.24 -5.20
C TYR A 51 -4.15 1.12 -5.74
N LEU A 52 -3.87 0.03 -6.45
CA LEU A 52 -2.54 -0.34 -6.94
C LEU A 52 -2.58 -0.63 -8.43
N LEU A 53 -1.47 -0.36 -9.12
CA LEU A 53 -1.19 -0.87 -10.45
C LEU A 53 -0.33 -2.13 -10.33
N LYS A 54 -0.89 -3.28 -10.66
CA LYS A 54 -0.17 -4.56 -10.64
C LYS A 54 -0.28 -5.25 -11.99
N GLU A 55 0.84 -5.60 -12.61
CA GLU A 55 0.87 -6.28 -13.91
C GLU A 55 0.07 -5.52 -14.99
N ASN A 56 0.15 -4.18 -14.99
CA ASN A 56 -0.62 -3.27 -15.85
C ASN A 56 -2.15 -3.35 -15.67
N LYS A 57 -2.62 -3.84 -14.53
CA LYS A 57 -4.04 -3.86 -14.16
C LYS A 57 -4.26 -3.09 -12.87
N ASN A 58 -5.35 -2.34 -12.82
CA ASN A 58 -5.80 -1.69 -11.60
C ASN A 58 -6.34 -2.75 -10.65
N MET A 59 -5.82 -2.75 -9.43
CA MET A 59 -6.22 -3.63 -8.35
C MET A 59 -6.70 -2.76 -7.19
N ALA A 60 -7.85 -3.12 -6.61
CA ALA A 60 -8.35 -2.51 -5.40
C ALA A 60 -8.34 -3.55 -4.27
N ILE A 61 -7.70 -3.22 -3.15
CA ILE A 61 -7.72 -4.03 -1.93
C ILE A 61 -8.74 -3.37 -0.99
N GLN A 62 -9.79 -4.11 -0.62
CA GLN A 62 -10.74 -3.65 0.40
C GLN A 62 -10.13 -3.82 1.79
N ILE A 63 -10.31 -2.80 2.62
CA ILE A 63 -9.71 -2.70 3.94
C ILE A 63 -10.80 -2.66 5.01
N ASP A 64 -10.61 -3.47 6.04
CA ASP A 64 -11.49 -3.49 7.21
C ASP A 64 -11.35 -2.15 7.98
N PRO A 65 -12.46 -1.49 8.37
CA PRO A 65 -12.44 -0.22 9.10
C PRO A 65 -11.61 -0.22 10.40
N SER A 66 -11.39 -1.38 11.03
CA SER A 66 -10.49 -1.51 12.19
C SER A 66 -9.04 -1.11 11.89
N SER A 67 -8.68 -1.01 10.60
CA SER A 67 -7.36 -0.61 10.13
C SER A 67 -7.18 0.91 10.00
N GLU A 68 -8.15 1.74 10.40
CA GLU A 68 -8.18 3.21 10.19
C GLU A 68 -6.84 3.88 10.52
N LYS A 69 -6.29 3.59 11.71
CA LYS A 69 -5.02 4.16 12.17
C LYS A 69 -3.87 3.84 11.20
N GLU A 70 -3.83 2.60 10.72
CA GLU A 70 -2.75 2.13 9.86
C GLU A 70 -2.93 2.61 8.41
N ILE A 71 -4.17 2.78 7.97
CA ILE A 71 -4.46 3.42 6.68
C ILE A 71 -4.02 4.88 6.68
N HIS A 72 -4.26 5.60 7.78
CA HIS A 72 -3.75 6.96 7.92
C HIS A 72 -2.21 6.99 7.85
N ASN A 73 -1.53 6.05 8.52
CA ASN A 73 -0.08 5.91 8.43
C ASN A 73 0.38 5.65 6.98
N LEU A 74 -0.30 4.74 6.27
CA LEU A 74 0.00 4.46 4.87
C LEU A 74 -0.15 5.69 3.95
N GLN A 75 -1.17 6.53 4.18
CA GLN A 75 -1.33 7.79 3.45
C GLN A 75 -0.14 8.74 3.66
N LEU A 76 0.37 8.83 4.89
CA LEU A 76 1.55 9.64 5.20
C LEU A 76 2.81 9.08 4.52
N LEU A 77 3.02 7.77 4.60
CA LEU A 77 4.14 7.10 3.94
C LEU A 77 4.10 7.25 2.42
N PHE A 78 2.90 7.24 1.82
CA PHE A 78 2.78 7.46 0.38
C PHE A 78 3.20 8.89 0.00
N LYS A 79 2.80 9.89 0.78
CA LYS A 79 3.25 11.27 0.57
C LYS A 79 4.77 11.41 0.75
N GLU A 80 5.34 10.72 1.75
CA GLU A 80 6.78 10.67 1.97
C GLU A 80 7.52 10.07 0.77
N ALA A 81 7.02 8.96 0.23
CA ALA A 81 7.57 8.31 -0.96
C ALA A 81 7.58 9.26 -2.17
N VAL A 82 6.46 9.91 -2.46
CA VAL A 82 6.35 10.87 -3.58
C VAL A 82 7.36 12.00 -3.46
N ASN A 83 7.57 12.53 -2.25
CA ASN A 83 8.56 13.59 -2.01
C ASN A 83 10.00 13.07 -2.20
N TYR A 84 10.31 11.90 -1.66
CA TYR A 84 11.61 11.26 -1.82
C TYR A 84 11.95 11.04 -3.30
N GLU A 85 11.04 10.44 -4.06
CA GLU A 85 11.24 10.11 -5.47
C GLU A 85 11.29 11.35 -6.37
N SER A 86 10.67 12.46 -5.94
CA SER A 86 10.74 13.75 -6.66
C SER A 86 12.04 14.51 -6.42
N THR A 87 12.81 14.16 -5.38
CA THR A 87 14.04 14.87 -4.97
C THR A 87 15.32 14.11 -5.27
N CYS A 88 15.24 12.84 -5.68
CA CYS A 88 16.39 11.96 -5.93
C CYS A 88 16.92 11.97 -7.37
#